data_AF-A0A2D8YWS6-F1
#
_entry.id   AF-A0A2D8YWS6-F1
#
_cell.length_a   1.000
_cell.length_b   1.000
_cell.length_c   1.000
_cell.angle_alpha   90.00
_cell.angle_beta   90.00
_cell.angle_gamma   90.00
#
_symmetry.space_group_name_H-M   'P 1'
#
loop_
_entity.id
_entity.type
_entity.pdbx_description
1 polymer ?
#
loop_
_entity_poly.entity_id
_entity_poly.type
_entity_poly.pdbx_seq_one_letter_code
_entity_poly.pdbx_strand_id
1 'polypeptide(L)'
;MTAARLLAAVAVLAGALAGLSGGAAAQSLNLGAGDDTPIEIFADNGIEWQQDNLVFLAKGNAKAVRGDITVLADQLTAFYTERPGGNTEIYRLDADGSVKIKSSSQTASGDKAVYDVGREILVLSGGTPKMVTSDAVITAQQQLEYWEQRQMAVARGKAEAVKDDRRVLADVLAAFFRKTKEGDSKVYRVDAYDNVSVLTERDRAFGDRGVYDVETGIVTLTGSVRIKRGKNELEGCKAQVNLNTGISRLFSCPGGRTKGTLSPGATRNTGK
;
A
#
# COMPACT_ATOMS: atom_id res chain seq x y z
N MET A 1 -49.68 -51.69 49.99
CA MET A 1 -50.63 -51.10 49.04
C MET A 1 -49.85 -50.22 48.07
N THR A 2 -49.83 -50.67 46.83
CA THR A 2 -49.19 -50.08 45.64
C THR A 2 -49.92 -48.82 45.19
N ALA A 3 -49.17 -47.76 44.87
CA ALA A 3 -49.55 -46.81 43.83
C ALA A 3 -48.29 -46.10 43.31
N ALA A 4 -47.83 -46.52 42.13
CA ALA A 4 -46.77 -45.90 41.35
C ALA A 4 -47.32 -45.63 39.95
N ARG A 5 -47.46 -44.35 39.56
CA ARG A 5 -47.67 -43.75 38.21
C ARG A 5 -47.57 -42.22 38.43
N LEU A 6 -47.00 -41.35 37.60
CA LEU A 6 -46.38 -41.38 36.27
C LEU A 6 -45.57 -40.07 36.10
N LEU A 7 -44.74 -40.03 35.05
CA LEU A 7 -43.80 -38.96 34.65
C LEU A 7 -44.43 -37.57 34.39
N ALA A 8 -43.64 -36.50 34.57
CA ALA A 8 -43.51 -35.42 33.58
C ALA A 8 -42.25 -34.57 33.84
N ALA A 9 -41.53 -34.27 32.75
CA ALA A 9 -40.26 -33.56 32.68
C ALA A 9 -40.39 -32.05 32.96
N VAL A 10 -39.35 -31.46 33.57
CA VAL A 10 -39.14 -30.01 33.58
C VAL A 10 -37.76 -29.73 32.99
N ALA A 11 -37.78 -29.09 31.81
CA ALA A 11 -36.62 -28.44 31.22
C ALA A 11 -36.38 -27.11 31.94
N VAL A 12 -35.12 -26.82 32.29
CA VAL A 12 -34.67 -25.45 32.57
C VAL A 12 -33.48 -25.14 31.69
N LEU A 13 -33.67 -24.09 30.90
CA LEU A 13 -32.76 -23.47 29.96
C LEU A 13 -31.79 -22.51 30.68
N ALA A 14 -30.71 -22.20 29.98
CA ALA A 14 -29.98 -20.92 29.95
C ALA A 14 -28.80 -20.70 30.92
N GLY A 15 -27.63 -20.54 30.31
CA GLY A 15 -26.40 -20.03 30.91
C GLY A 15 -25.31 -19.90 29.86
N ALA A 16 -25.59 -19.20 28.76
CA ALA A 16 -24.60 -18.89 27.72
C ALA A 16 -23.58 -17.88 28.25
N LEU A 17 -22.33 -18.32 28.44
CA LEU A 17 -21.19 -17.41 28.57
C LEU A 17 -20.92 -16.80 27.18
N ALA A 18 -21.41 -15.58 26.98
CA ALA A 18 -20.96 -14.74 25.89
C ALA A 18 -19.54 -14.24 26.21
N GLY A 19 -18.53 -14.87 25.62
CA GLY A 19 -17.18 -14.34 25.57
C GLY A 19 -17.18 -13.05 24.76
N LEU A 20 -16.82 -11.95 25.40
CA LEU A 20 -16.53 -10.67 24.77
C LEU A 20 -15.30 -10.83 23.88
N SER A 21 -15.51 -11.01 22.58
CA SER A 21 -14.47 -10.78 21.58
C SER A 21 -14.26 -9.26 21.45
N GLY A 22 -13.31 -8.75 22.25
CA GLY A 22 -12.74 -7.42 22.01
C GLY A 22 -12.15 -7.40 20.60
N GLY A 23 -12.74 -6.60 19.72
CA GLY A 23 -12.17 -6.34 18.41
C GLY A 23 -10.81 -5.66 18.61
N ALA A 24 -9.74 -6.37 18.25
CA ALA A 24 -8.43 -5.76 18.08
C ALA A 24 -8.55 -4.74 16.96
N ALA A 25 -8.62 -3.45 17.31
CA ALA A 25 -8.52 -2.37 16.34
C ALA A 25 -7.08 -2.40 15.78
N ALA A 26 -6.91 -2.92 14.57
CA ALA A 26 -5.64 -2.84 13.87
C ALA A 26 -5.30 -1.36 13.60
N GLN A 27 -4.34 -0.87 14.37
CA GLN A 27 -3.78 0.47 14.18
C GLN A 27 -3.15 0.55 12.78
N SER A 28 -3.15 1.74 12.17
CA SER A 28 -2.36 1.96 10.95
C SER A 28 -0.87 1.79 11.30
N LEU A 29 0.06 2.06 10.39
CA LEU A 29 1.50 2.07 10.67
C LEU A 29 1.88 3.18 11.68
N ASN A 30 1.26 3.20 12.84
CA ASN A 30 1.40 4.20 13.87
C ASN A 30 2.73 4.02 14.61
N LEU A 31 3.80 4.46 13.97
CA LEU A 31 5.16 4.37 14.50
C LEU A 31 5.40 5.42 15.61
N GLY A 32 4.51 6.41 15.77
CA GLY A 32 4.77 7.58 16.60
C GLY A 32 3.65 8.10 17.51
N ALA A 33 2.37 7.94 17.19
CA ALA A 33 1.30 8.73 17.81
C ALA A 33 0.41 7.95 18.80
N GLY A 34 0.49 8.30 20.09
CA GLY A 34 -0.68 8.30 20.97
C GLY A 34 -1.10 6.98 21.64
N ASP A 35 -0.25 5.95 21.68
CA ASP A 35 -0.44 4.84 22.63
C ASP A 35 0.66 4.83 23.70
N ASP A 36 0.31 4.41 24.92
CA ASP A 36 1.28 4.17 26.01
C ASP A 36 2.06 2.85 25.79
N THR A 37 1.98 2.27 24.58
CA THR A 37 2.63 1.00 24.28
C THR A 37 4.15 1.22 24.26
N PRO A 38 4.91 0.49 25.10
CA PRO A 38 6.35 0.60 25.10
C PRO A 38 6.96 0.24 23.75
N ILE A 39 8.08 0.89 23.42
CA ILE A 39 8.91 0.52 22.28
C ILE A 39 10.01 -0.41 22.79
N GLU A 40 10.05 -1.63 22.30
CA GLU A 40 11.13 -2.59 22.57
C GLU A 40 12.19 -2.47 21.47
N ILE A 41 13.47 -2.37 21.86
CA ILE A 41 14.60 -2.22 20.93
C ILE A 41 15.62 -3.33 21.18
N PHE A 42 16.08 -3.96 20.09
CA PHE A 42 17.08 -5.01 20.08
C PHE A 42 18.19 -4.68 19.09
N ALA A 43 19.43 -5.02 19.41
CA ALA A 43 20.60 -4.79 18.57
C ALA A 43 21.76 -5.70 18.97
N ASP A 44 22.51 -6.20 17.99
CA ASP A 44 23.64 -7.12 18.23
C ASP A 44 24.90 -6.39 18.70
N ASN A 45 25.15 -5.17 18.19
CA ASN A 45 26.34 -4.37 18.53
C ASN A 45 26.04 -3.32 19.62
N GLY A 46 24.89 -3.43 20.29
CA GLY A 46 24.52 -2.61 21.43
C GLY A 46 23.58 -1.44 21.10
N ILE A 47 23.11 -0.82 22.18
CA ILE A 47 22.24 0.35 22.18
C ILE A 47 22.96 1.46 22.95
N GLU A 48 23.05 2.62 22.33
CA GLU A 48 23.66 3.83 22.86
C GLU A 48 22.57 4.86 23.14
N TRP A 49 22.61 5.45 24.34
CA TRP A 49 21.75 6.56 24.72
C TRP A 49 22.60 7.81 24.92
N GLN A 50 22.45 8.78 24.02
CA GLN A 50 23.12 10.07 24.08
C GLN A 50 22.12 11.09 24.64
N GLN A 51 22.19 11.38 25.94
CA GLN A 51 21.30 12.34 26.59
C GLN A 51 21.56 13.77 26.12
N ASP A 52 22.83 14.19 26.10
CA ASP A 52 23.22 15.55 25.66
C ASP A 52 22.81 15.85 24.21
N ASN A 53 22.80 14.82 23.36
CA ASN A 53 22.43 14.95 21.95
C ASN A 53 20.96 14.59 21.67
N LEU A 54 20.21 14.13 22.69
CA LEU A 54 18.81 13.71 22.60
C LEU A 54 18.55 12.61 21.55
N VAL A 55 19.41 11.58 21.54
CA VAL A 55 19.36 10.48 20.56
C VAL A 55 19.49 9.10 21.22
N PHE A 56 18.72 8.13 20.73
CA PHE A 56 18.97 6.70 20.91
C PHE A 56 19.49 6.08 19.62
N LEU A 57 20.47 5.18 19.73
CA LEU A 57 21.12 4.55 18.59
C LEU A 57 21.28 3.04 18.84
N ALA A 58 20.70 2.23 17.96
CA ALA A 58 20.77 0.78 17.99
C ALA A 58 21.52 0.28 16.75
N LYS A 59 22.59 -0.51 16.94
CA LYS A 59 23.49 -0.93 15.84
C LYS A 59 23.60 -2.45 15.72
N GLY A 60 23.63 -2.93 14.47
CA GLY A 60 23.78 -4.35 14.13
C GLY A 60 22.45 -5.09 14.25
N ASN A 61 21.88 -5.50 13.11
CA ASN A 61 20.59 -6.20 13.01
C ASN A 61 19.51 -5.58 13.91
N ALA A 62 19.45 -4.25 13.93
CA ALA A 62 18.61 -3.49 14.83
C ALA A 62 17.12 -3.76 14.55
N LYS A 63 16.36 -3.99 15.62
CA LYS A 63 14.93 -4.25 15.58
C LYS A 63 14.21 -3.39 16.61
N ALA A 64 13.20 -2.65 16.17
CA ALA A 64 12.27 -1.95 17.06
C ALA A 64 10.86 -2.54 16.91
N VAL A 65 10.17 -2.74 18.03
CA VAL A 65 8.79 -3.27 18.08
C VAL A 65 7.93 -2.34 18.91
N ARG A 66 6.77 -1.96 18.36
CA ARG A 66 5.73 -1.21 19.07
C ARG A 66 4.37 -1.73 18.62
N GLY A 67 3.59 -2.29 19.53
CA GLY A 67 2.31 -2.90 19.19
C GLY A 67 2.47 -4.01 18.14
N ASP A 68 1.77 -3.88 17.01
CA ASP A 68 1.85 -4.79 15.86
C ASP A 68 2.94 -4.41 14.85
N ILE A 69 3.66 -3.32 15.09
CA ILE A 69 4.64 -2.78 14.16
C ILE A 69 6.04 -3.28 14.52
N THR A 70 6.77 -3.73 13.50
CA THR A 70 8.17 -4.11 13.61
C THR A 70 8.99 -3.38 12.55
N VAL A 71 10.05 -2.70 12.99
CA VAL A 71 11.06 -2.08 12.12
C VAL A 71 12.34 -2.90 12.25
N LEU A 72 12.93 -3.28 11.12
CA LEU A 72 14.21 -3.95 11.00
C LEU A 72 15.15 -3.10 10.15
N ALA A 73 16.41 -2.98 10.55
CA ALA A 73 17.47 -2.31 9.80
C ALA A 73 18.85 -2.74 10.30
N ASP A 74 19.92 -2.31 9.61
CA ASP A 74 21.28 -2.48 10.13
C ASP A 74 21.54 -1.52 11.30
N GLN A 75 20.95 -0.32 11.26
CA GLN A 75 20.98 0.68 12.33
C GLN A 75 19.63 1.39 12.47
N LEU A 76 19.19 1.62 13.71
CA LEU A 76 18.04 2.46 14.05
C LEU A 76 18.48 3.65 14.90
N THR A 77 17.97 4.83 14.59
CA THR A 77 18.24 6.07 15.34
C THR A 77 16.91 6.73 15.71
N ALA A 78 16.68 7.02 16.99
CA ALA A 78 15.50 7.74 17.44
C ALA A 78 15.90 9.10 18.03
N PHE A 79 15.30 10.15 17.51
CA PHE A 79 15.49 11.51 18.00
C PHE A 79 14.30 11.88 18.88
N TYR A 80 14.58 12.41 20.07
CA TYR A 80 13.55 12.75 21.04
C TYR A 80 13.71 14.17 21.59
N THR A 81 12.66 14.65 22.26
CA THR A 81 12.66 15.87 23.06
C THR A 81 12.30 15.54 24.49
N GLU A 82 12.82 16.32 25.43
CA GLU A 82 12.39 16.24 26.83
C GLU A 82 11.12 17.06 27.04
N ARG A 83 10.15 16.49 27.77
CA ARG A 83 8.95 17.16 28.23
C ARG A 83 9.09 17.56 29.69
N PRO A 84 8.35 18.58 30.15
CA PRO A 84 8.24 18.89 31.58
C PRO A 84 7.89 17.63 32.38
N GLY A 85 8.64 17.38 33.46
CA GLY A 85 8.48 16.15 34.26
C GLY A 85 9.40 14.99 33.87
N GLY A 86 10.36 15.19 32.95
CA GLY A 86 11.42 14.22 32.64
C GLY A 86 11.00 13.12 31.66
N ASN A 87 9.82 13.23 31.06
CA ASN A 87 9.37 12.30 30.03
C ASN A 87 10.04 12.63 28.69
N THR A 88 10.41 11.62 27.92
CA THR A 88 10.95 11.79 26.56
C THR A 88 9.87 11.55 25.52
N GLU A 89 9.86 12.33 24.44
CA GLU A 89 8.95 12.18 23.31
C GLU A 89 9.75 12.06 22.01
N ILE A 90 9.63 10.92 21.31
CA ILE A 90 10.30 10.70 20.03
C ILE A 90 9.56 11.48 18.95
N TYR A 91 10.28 12.30 18.18
CA TYR A 91 9.70 13.06 17.08
C TYR A 91 10.16 12.55 15.69
N ARG A 92 11.26 11.78 15.64
CA ARG A 92 11.79 11.22 14.39
C ARG A 92 12.48 9.89 14.62
N LEU A 93 12.28 8.96 13.68
CA LEU A 93 12.96 7.68 13.61
C LEU A 93 13.66 7.53 12.26
N ASP A 94 14.95 7.21 12.28
CA ASP A 94 15.73 6.89 11.09
C ASP A 94 16.14 5.42 11.13
N ALA A 95 16.02 4.74 9.99
CA ALA A 95 16.47 3.38 9.77
C ALA A 95 17.42 3.35 8.57
N ASP A 96 18.59 2.74 8.74
CA ASP A 96 19.63 2.66 7.71
C ASP A 96 20.08 1.21 7.52
N GLY A 97 20.17 0.80 6.26
CA GLY A 97 20.59 -0.53 5.84
C GLY A 97 19.46 -1.56 5.92
N SER A 98 19.22 -2.28 4.82
CA SER A 98 18.30 -3.43 4.72
C SER A 98 16.91 -3.21 5.37
N VAL A 99 16.35 -2.01 5.23
CA VAL A 99 15.17 -1.59 5.99
C VAL A 99 13.94 -2.41 5.61
N LYS A 100 13.27 -2.94 6.63
CA LYS A 100 11.97 -3.60 6.50
C LYS A 100 11.06 -3.20 7.66
N ILE A 101 9.92 -2.62 7.32
CA ILE A 101 8.88 -2.20 8.24
C ILE A 101 7.66 -3.07 7.99
N LYS A 102 7.13 -3.69 9.04
CA LYS A 102 5.96 -4.56 8.98
C LYS A 102 4.90 -4.07 9.96
N SER A 103 3.65 -3.95 9.51
CA SER A 103 2.47 -3.83 10.37
C SER A 103 1.55 -5.03 10.15
N SER A 104 0.37 -5.01 10.77
CA SER A 104 -0.72 -5.95 10.48
C SER A 104 -1.19 -5.91 9.03
N SER A 105 -1.22 -4.74 8.39
CA SER A 105 -1.85 -4.53 7.09
C SER A 105 -0.90 -4.45 5.89
N GLN A 106 0.39 -4.16 6.12
CA GLN A 106 1.35 -3.93 5.03
C GLN A 106 2.80 -4.16 5.46
N THR A 107 3.67 -4.32 4.45
CA THR A 107 5.13 -4.33 4.61
C THR A 107 5.74 -3.28 3.69
N ALA A 108 6.67 -2.50 4.21
CA ALA A 108 7.40 -1.48 3.47
C ALA A 108 8.91 -1.75 3.58
N SER A 109 9.67 -1.53 2.51
CA SER A 109 11.11 -1.83 2.47
C SER A 109 11.89 -0.88 1.58
N GLY A 110 13.16 -0.68 1.89
CA GLY A 110 14.12 0.15 1.16
C GLY A 110 15.51 0.04 1.80
N ASP A 111 16.48 0.83 1.35
CA ASP A 111 17.79 0.86 2.02
C ASP A 111 17.79 1.83 3.21
N LYS A 112 16.92 2.85 3.19
CA LYS A 112 16.75 3.81 4.27
C LYS A 112 15.27 4.11 4.50
N ALA A 113 14.92 4.39 5.75
CA ALA A 113 13.64 4.98 6.12
C ALA A 113 13.81 6.16 7.06
N VAL A 114 12.98 7.19 6.89
CA VAL A 114 12.81 8.27 7.84
C VAL A 114 11.33 8.37 8.17
N TYR A 115 10.98 8.36 9.44
CA TYR A 115 9.62 8.58 9.92
C TYR A 115 9.56 9.86 10.75
N ASP A 116 8.76 10.82 10.30
CA ASP A 116 8.42 12.04 11.03
C ASP A 116 7.14 11.77 11.84
N VAL A 117 7.27 11.71 13.17
CA VAL A 117 6.16 11.37 14.07
C VAL A 117 5.11 12.47 14.09
N GLY A 118 5.52 13.73 14.07
CA GLY A 118 4.59 14.86 14.14
C GLY A 118 3.76 15.05 12.88
N ARG A 119 4.31 14.69 11.72
CA ARG A 119 3.60 14.72 10.43
C ARG A 119 2.97 13.39 10.04
N GLU A 120 3.33 12.30 10.72
CA GLU A 120 2.97 10.93 10.39
C GLU A 120 3.32 10.57 8.93
N ILE A 121 4.57 10.86 8.55
CA ILE A 121 5.09 10.61 7.19
C ILE A 121 6.27 9.66 7.28
N LEU A 122 6.14 8.50 6.64
CA LEU A 122 7.24 7.59 6.35
C LEU A 122 7.82 7.90 4.97
N VAL A 123 9.14 7.99 4.87
CA VAL A 123 9.88 8.12 3.63
C VAL A 123 10.85 6.97 3.47
N LEU A 124 10.70 6.19 2.41
CA LEU A 124 11.63 5.13 2.00
C LEU A 124 12.48 5.57 0.81
N SER A 125 13.77 5.26 0.85
CA SER A 125 14.71 5.58 -0.23
C SER A 125 15.83 4.54 -0.34
N GLY A 126 16.60 4.61 -1.43
CA GLY A 126 17.68 3.67 -1.74
C GLY A 126 17.16 2.30 -2.21
N GLY A 127 17.98 1.62 -3.00
CA GLY A 127 17.62 0.35 -3.64
C GLY A 127 16.39 0.50 -4.53
N THR A 128 15.33 -0.23 -4.21
CA THR A 128 14.01 -0.09 -4.84
C THR A 128 12.98 -0.01 -3.71
N PRO A 129 12.63 1.21 -3.26
CA PRO A 129 11.58 1.40 -2.27
C PRO A 129 10.31 0.68 -2.69
N LYS A 130 9.75 -0.10 -1.77
CA LYS A 130 8.65 -1.02 -2.05
C LYS A 130 7.67 -1.02 -0.89
N MET A 131 6.38 -1.03 -1.23
CA MET A 131 5.28 -1.27 -0.32
C MET A 131 4.45 -2.44 -0.83
N VAL A 132 4.06 -3.32 0.09
CA VAL A 132 3.24 -4.50 -0.18
C VAL A 132 2.05 -4.48 0.76
N THR A 133 0.84 -4.49 0.21
CA THR A 133 -0.42 -4.70 0.94
C THR A 133 -0.95 -6.12 0.68
N SER A 134 -2.17 -6.41 1.14
CA SER A 134 -2.80 -7.72 0.89
C SER A 134 -3.10 -7.98 -0.59
N ASP A 135 -3.25 -6.94 -1.41
CA ASP A 135 -3.70 -7.05 -2.80
C ASP A 135 -2.87 -6.25 -3.81
N ALA A 136 -1.84 -5.52 -3.38
CA ALA A 136 -1.05 -4.69 -4.26
C ALA A 136 0.42 -4.61 -3.86
N VAL A 137 1.25 -4.36 -4.87
CA VAL A 137 2.67 -4.03 -4.71
C VAL A 137 2.93 -2.69 -5.38
N ILE A 138 3.55 -1.76 -4.66
CA ILE A 138 3.96 -0.45 -5.17
C ILE A 138 5.47 -0.34 -5.06
N THR A 139 6.14 0.05 -6.13
CA THR A 139 7.59 0.25 -6.18
C THR A 139 7.94 1.60 -6.79
N ALA A 140 9.15 2.07 -6.48
CA ALA A 140 9.75 3.26 -7.07
C ALA A 140 11.27 3.08 -7.18
N GLN A 141 11.93 3.93 -7.98
CA GLN A 141 13.40 3.94 -8.12
C GLN A 141 14.08 5.06 -7.32
N GLN A 142 13.33 6.09 -6.90
CA GLN A 142 13.90 7.20 -6.11
C GLN A 142 13.39 7.15 -4.68
N GLN A 143 12.06 7.22 -4.50
CA GLN A 143 11.46 7.42 -3.19
C GLN A 143 10.05 6.85 -3.15
N LEU A 144 9.65 6.34 -1.98
CA LEU A 144 8.28 6.01 -1.65
C LEU A 144 7.91 6.67 -0.33
N GLU A 145 6.93 7.57 -0.38
CA GLU A 145 6.39 8.24 0.80
C GLU A 145 5.07 7.59 1.20
N TYR A 146 4.80 7.49 2.49
CA TYR A 146 3.49 7.10 3.03
C TYR A 146 3.00 8.14 4.02
N TRP A 147 1.85 8.72 3.69
CA TRP A 147 1.17 9.78 4.42
C TRP A 147 0.03 9.14 5.22
N GLU A 148 0.25 8.88 6.51
CA GLU A 148 -0.67 8.06 7.31
C GLU A 148 -2.02 8.72 7.50
N GLN A 149 -2.07 9.99 7.88
CA GLN A 149 -3.33 10.73 8.04
C GLN A 149 -4.19 10.73 6.76
N ARG A 150 -3.54 10.67 5.60
CA ARG A 150 -4.19 10.67 4.29
C ARG A 150 -4.44 9.28 3.73
N GLN A 151 -3.93 8.23 4.38
CA GLN A 151 -3.91 6.85 3.87
C GLN A 151 -3.49 6.83 2.39
N MET A 152 -2.32 7.41 2.11
CA MET A 152 -1.87 7.67 0.74
C MET A 152 -0.36 7.38 0.62
N ALA A 153 0.04 6.68 -0.44
CA ALA A 153 1.44 6.48 -0.80
C ALA A 153 1.79 7.26 -2.07
N VAL A 154 2.97 7.87 -2.08
CA VAL A 154 3.51 8.56 -3.26
C VAL A 154 4.82 7.91 -3.67
N ALA A 155 4.84 7.26 -4.82
CA ALA A 155 6.01 6.62 -5.40
C ALA A 155 6.60 7.51 -6.50
N ARG A 156 7.93 7.71 -6.49
CA ARG A 156 8.65 8.59 -7.42
C ARG A 156 9.82 7.92 -8.11
N GLY A 157 9.97 8.24 -9.39
CA GLY A 157 11.02 7.72 -10.26
C GLY A 157 10.63 6.34 -10.81
N LYS A 158 10.09 6.30 -12.02
CA LYS A 158 9.58 5.07 -12.66
C LYS A 158 8.73 4.23 -11.71
N ALA A 159 7.77 4.90 -11.07
CA ALA A 159 6.87 4.29 -10.12
C ALA A 159 5.99 3.24 -10.81
N GLU A 160 5.75 2.14 -10.11
CA GLU A 160 4.96 1.03 -10.59
C GLU A 160 4.02 0.52 -9.49
N ALA A 161 2.74 0.34 -9.85
CA ALA A 161 1.76 -0.32 -9.02
C ALA A 161 1.26 -1.57 -9.73
N VAL A 162 1.31 -2.72 -9.05
CA VAL A 162 0.93 -4.03 -9.56
C VAL A 162 -0.18 -4.61 -8.68
N LYS A 163 -1.26 -5.07 -9.32
CA LYS A 163 -2.35 -5.80 -8.68
C LYS A 163 -2.84 -6.90 -9.62
N ASP A 164 -2.59 -8.14 -9.24
CA ASP A 164 -2.75 -9.33 -10.09
C ASP A 164 -1.90 -9.21 -11.37
N ASP A 165 -2.51 -9.32 -12.55
CA ASP A 165 -1.90 -9.14 -13.88
C ASP A 165 -1.85 -7.68 -14.34
N ARG A 166 -2.45 -6.75 -13.57
CA ARG A 166 -2.60 -5.34 -13.94
C ARG A 166 -1.44 -4.53 -13.41
N ARG A 167 -0.82 -3.74 -14.29
CA ARG A 167 0.32 -2.87 -13.95
C ARG A 167 0.04 -1.45 -14.39
N VAL A 168 0.26 -0.49 -13.51
CA VAL A 168 0.23 0.95 -13.79
C VAL A 168 1.63 1.48 -13.54
N LEU A 169 2.23 2.11 -14.56
CA LEU A 169 3.55 2.71 -14.49
C LEU A 169 3.44 4.20 -14.81
N ALA A 170 4.26 5.02 -14.15
CA ALA A 170 4.38 6.46 -14.40
C ALA A 170 5.68 6.99 -13.79
N ASP A 171 6.03 8.26 -14.01
CA ASP A 171 7.13 8.87 -13.26
C ASP A 171 6.76 9.07 -11.79
N VAL A 172 5.49 9.41 -11.53
CA VAL A 172 4.93 9.52 -10.18
C VAL A 172 3.58 8.80 -10.10
N LEU A 173 3.41 7.99 -9.06
CA LEU A 173 2.11 7.41 -8.69
C LEU A 173 1.71 7.91 -7.31
N ALA A 174 0.43 8.28 -7.15
CA ALA A 174 -0.21 8.47 -5.87
C ALA A 174 -1.29 7.40 -5.68
N ALA A 175 -1.06 6.46 -4.77
CA ALA A 175 -2.01 5.39 -4.43
C ALA A 175 -2.77 5.75 -3.15
N PHE A 176 -4.09 5.59 -3.17
CA PHE A 176 -4.97 5.87 -2.04
C PHE A 176 -5.54 4.57 -1.49
N PHE A 177 -5.53 4.46 -0.17
CA PHE A 177 -5.92 3.27 0.55
C PHE A 177 -7.18 3.49 1.37
N ARG A 178 -7.90 2.39 1.61
CA ARG A 178 -8.96 2.33 2.60
C ARG A 178 -8.76 1.08 3.46
N LYS A 179 -9.04 1.21 4.76
CA LYS A 179 -9.09 0.06 5.65
C LYS A 179 -10.34 -0.77 5.37
N THR A 180 -10.20 -2.09 5.35
CA THR A 180 -11.34 -3.00 5.31
C THR A 180 -11.90 -3.22 6.70
N LYS A 181 -13.04 -3.94 6.80
CA LYS A 181 -13.63 -4.32 8.09
C LYS A 181 -12.70 -5.24 8.89
N GLU A 182 -11.86 -5.99 8.20
CA GLU A 182 -10.89 -6.93 8.75
C GLU A 182 -9.57 -6.24 9.18
N GLY A 183 -9.42 -4.94 8.92
CA GLY A 183 -8.22 -4.17 9.24
C GLY A 183 -7.17 -4.13 8.13
N ASP A 184 -7.39 -4.83 7.00
CA ASP A 184 -6.48 -4.80 5.86
C ASP A 184 -6.48 -3.43 5.19
N SER A 185 -5.35 -3.07 4.59
CA SER A 185 -5.23 -1.90 3.73
C SER A 185 -5.37 -2.31 2.27
N LYS A 186 -6.34 -1.73 1.54
CA LYS A 186 -6.56 -1.99 0.11
C LYS A 186 -6.48 -0.73 -0.70
N VAL A 187 -5.84 -0.81 -1.86
CA VAL A 187 -5.76 0.30 -2.82
C VAL A 187 -7.11 0.42 -3.52
N TYR A 188 -7.74 1.59 -3.45
CA TYR A 188 -9.01 1.85 -4.16
C TYR A 188 -8.83 2.81 -5.35
N ARG A 189 -7.77 3.63 -5.35
CA ARG A 189 -7.49 4.58 -6.42
C ARG A 189 -5.98 4.75 -6.62
N VAL A 190 -5.56 4.87 -7.87
CA VAL A 190 -4.19 5.25 -8.25
C VAL A 190 -4.23 6.40 -9.24
N ASP A 191 -3.63 7.52 -8.87
CA ASP A 191 -3.38 8.65 -9.77
C ASP A 191 -1.97 8.55 -10.32
N ALA A 192 -1.84 8.67 -11.64
CA ALA A 192 -0.61 8.47 -12.39
C ALA A 192 -0.24 9.74 -13.15
N TYR A 193 1.02 10.15 -13.00
CA TYR A 193 1.53 11.41 -13.53
C TYR A 193 2.81 11.17 -14.34
N ASP A 194 2.77 11.65 -15.57
CA ASP A 194 3.87 11.68 -16.54
C ASP A 194 4.26 10.27 -17.01
N ASN A 195 4.42 10.13 -18.34
CA ASN A 195 4.81 8.86 -18.97
C ASN A 195 3.95 7.66 -18.53
N VAL A 196 2.63 7.85 -18.45
CA VAL A 196 1.71 6.84 -17.92
C VAL A 196 1.59 5.68 -18.90
N SER A 197 1.76 4.46 -18.38
CA SER A 197 1.57 3.21 -19.10
C SER A 197 0.75 2.25 -18.25
N VAL A 198 -0.33 1.74 -18.81
CA VAL A 198 -1.15 0.69 -18.21
C VAL A 198 -1.01 -0.58 -19.03
N LEU A 199 -0.59 -1.65 -18.36
CA LEU A 199 -0.32 -2.94 -18.96
C LEU A 199 -1.27 -3.99 -18.36
N THR A 200 -1.85 -4.79 -19.25
CA THR A 200 -2.58 -6.02 -18.91
C THR A 200 -2.02 -7.18 -19.74
N GLU A 201 -2.58 -8.37 -19.61
CA GLU A 201 -2.23 -9.51 -20.49
C GLU A 201 -2.43 -9.20 -21.99
N ARG A 202 -3.40 -8.34 -22.34
CA ARG A 202 -3.83 -8.14 -23.73
C ARG A 202 -3.45 -6.77 -24.29
N ASP A 203 -3.39 -5.76 -23.42
CA ASP A 203 -3.37 -4.36 -23.83
C ASP A 203 -2.20 -3.60 -23.22
N ARG A 204 -1.73 -2.62 -23.99
CA ARG A 204 -0.85 -1.57 -23.49
C ARG A 204 -1.47 -0.23 -23.82
N ALA A 205 -1.82 0.54 -22.81
CA ALA A 205 -2.40 1.86 -22.97
C ALA A 205 -1.46 2.93 -22.39
N PHE A 206 -1.26 4.02 -23.12
CA PHE A 206 -0.31 5.07 -22.80
C PHE A 206 -1.03 6.42 -22.69
N GLY A 207 -0.50 7.33 -21.88
CA GLY A 207 -0.94 8.73 -21.82
C GLY A 207 -0.05 9.60 -20.92
N ASP A 208 -0.37 10.88 -20.80
CA ASP A 208 0.39 11.84 -19.97
C ASP A 208 -0.08 11.84 -18.50
N ARG A 209 -1.36 11.52 -18.29
CA ARG A 209 -2.00 11.39 -16.97
C ARG A 209 -2.94 10.19 -16.96
N GLY A 210 -3.12 9.59 -15.80
CA GLY A 210 -4.04 8.48 -15.60
C GLY A 210 -4.71 8.53 -14.23
N VAL A 211 -5.99 8.13 -14.17
CA VAL A 211 -6.67 7.84 -12.91
C VAL A 211 -7.24 6.44 -13.01
N TYR A 212 -6.82 5.56 -12.11
CA TYR A 212 -7.30 4.20 -12.01
C TYR A 212 -8.21 4.06 -10.78
N ASP A 213 -9.49 3.79 -11.04
CA ASP A 213 -10.45 3.36 -10.02
C ASP A 213 -10.41 1.83 -9.92
N VAL A 214 -9.87 1.33 -8.81
CA VAL A 214 -9.59 -0.11 -8.62
C VAL A 214 -10.87 -0.91 -8.42
N GLU A 215 -11.91 -0.29 -7.87
CA GLU A 215 -13.19 -0.94 -7.57
C GLU A 215 -13.97 -1.23 -8.86
N THR A 216 -14.09 -0.22 -9.71
CA THR A 216 -14.76 -0.36 -11.02
C THR A 216 -13.85 -1.01 -12.07
N GLY A 217 -12.54 -1.03 -11.83
CA GLY A 217 -11.54 -1.49 -12.79
C GLY A 217 -11.31 -0.52 -13.94
N ILE A 218 -11.73 0.74 -13.84
CA ILE A 218 -11.66 1.71 -14.94
C ILE A 218 -10.43 2.59 -14.79
N VAL A 219 -9.59 2.60 -15.82
CA VAL A 219 -8.53 3.59 -16.02
C VAL A 219 -9.02 4.67 -16.98
N THR A 220 -8.98 5.92 -16.55
CA THR A 220 -9.12 7.08 -17.44
C THR A 220 -7.74 7.63 -17.75
N LEU A 221 -7.34 7.59 -19.02
CA LEU A 221 -6.09 8.17 -19.52
C LEU A 221 -6.37 9.48 -20.26
N THR A 222 -5.49 10.45 -20.12
CA THR A 222 -5.57 11.74 -20.83
C THR A 222 -4.20 12.20 -21.30
N GLY A 223 -4.18 12.95 -22.41
CA GLY A 223 -2.96 13.47 -23.02
C GLY A 223 -2.25 12.39 -23.84
N SER A 224 -2.03 12.69 -25.12
CA SER A 224 -1.25 11.85 -26.05
C SER A 224 -1.58 10.35 -26.00
N VAL A 225 -2.88 10.01 -25.92
CA VAL A 225 -3.32 8.66 -25.60
C VAL A 225 -3.12 7.71 -26.76
N ARG A 226 -2.47 6.58 -26.49
CA ARG A 226 -2.25 5.50 -27.45
C ARG A 226 -2.61 4.16 -26.83
N ILE A 227 -3.34 3.31 -27.55
CA ILE A 227 -3.70 1.95 -27.10
C ILE A 227 -3.18 0.95 -28.12
N LYS A 228 -2.42 -0.03 -27.68
CA LYS A 228 -1.87 -1.12 -28.49
C LYS A 228 -2.42 -2.46 -28.04
N ARG A 229 -2.98 -3.21 -29.00
CA ARG A 229 -3.45 -4.59 -28.84
C ARG A 229 -2.94 -5.43 -30.01
N GLY A 230 -1.89 -6.21 -29.78
CA GLY A 230 -1.19 -6.91 -30.86
C GLY A 230 -0.65 -5.94 -31.90
N LYS A 231 -1.10 -6.06 -33.15
CA LYS A 231 -0.76 -5.15 -34.27
C LYS A 231 -1.73 -3.97 -34.44
N ASN A 232 -2.76 -3.89 -33.60
CA ASN A 232 -3.75 -2.82 -33.67
C ASN A 232 -3.32 -1.66 -32.77
N GLU A 233 -3.46 -0.44 -33.28
CA GLU A 233 -3.09 0.79 -32.57
C GLU A 233 -4.21 1.83 -32.70
N LEU A 234 -4.59 2.45 -31.59
CA LEU A 234 -5.59 3.50 -31.50
C LEU A 234 -4.97 4.76 -30.88
N GLU A 235 -5.22 5.93 -31.45
CA GLU A 235 -4.66 7.22 -31.00
C GLU A 235 -5.74 8.28 -30.81
N GLY A 236 -5.71 8.97 -29.66
CA GLY A 236 -6.67 10.01 -29.29
C GLY A 236 -6.20 10.87 -28.11
N CYS A 237 -7.10 11.69 -27.55
CA CYS A 237 -6.76 12.59 -26.44
C CYS A 237 -7.17 12.06 -25.05
N LYS A 238 -8.16 11.16 -25.01
CA LYS A 238 -8.66 10.54 -23.79
C LYS A 238 -9.06 9.11 -24.07
N ALA A 239 -8.78 8.20 -23.14
CA ALA A 239 -9.33 6.85 -23.17
C ALA A 239 -9.93 6.46 -21.82
N GLN A 240 -10.91 5.58 -21.88
CA GLN A 240 -11.36 4.79 -20.74
C GLN A 240 -11.08 3.33 -21.04
N VAL A 241 -10.29 2.69 -20.19
CA VAL A 241 -9.91 1.28 -20.30
C VAL A 241 -10.49 0.55 -19.11
N ASN A 242 -11.41 -0.38 -19.34
CA ASN A 242 -11.94 -1.24 -18.29
C ASN A 242 -11.06 -2.49 -18.19
N LEU A 243 -10.25 -2.59 -17.14
CA LEU A 243 -9.29 -3.68 -16.92
C LEU A 243 -9.96 -5.00 -16.52
N ASN A 244 -11.20 -4.97 -16.03
CA ASN A 244 -11.95 -6.18 -15.68
C ASN A 244 -12.53 -6.88 -16.93
N THR A 245 -12.94 -6.10 -17.95
CA THR A 245 -13.59 -6.61 -19.17
C THR A 245 -12.71 -6.57 -20.42
N GLY A 246 -11.61 -5.80 -20.39
CA GLY A 246 -10.76 -5.52 -21.55
C GLY A 246 -11.40 -4.57 -22.58
N ILE A 247 -12.49 -3.89 -22.24
CA ILE A 247 -13.14 -2.94 -23.14
C ILE A 247 -12.44 -1.58 -23.03
N SER A 248 -11.94 -1.09 -24.15
CA SER A 248 -11.34 0.25 -24.28
C SER A 248 -12.21 1.16 -25.12
N ARG A 249 -12.49 2.37 -24.62
CA ARG A 249 -13.18 3.45 -25.35
C ARG A 249 -12.20 4.60 -25.52
N LEU A 250 -11.99 5.01 -26.76
CA LEU A 250 -11.13 6.13 -27.12
C LEU A 250 -11.99 7.33 -27.54
N PHE A 251 -11.65 8.51 -27.04
CA PHE A 251 -12.33 9.76 -27.33
C PHE A 251 -11.41 10.68 -28.14
N SER A 252 -12.00 11.40 -29.09
CA SER A 252 -11.27 12.36 -29.92
C SER A 252 -10.83 13.57 -29.12
N CYS A 253 -9.82 14.26 -29.64
CA CYS A 253 -9.47 15.59 -29.19
C CYS A 253 -10.62 16.58 -29.50
N PRO A 254 -10.82 17.64 -28.71
CA PRO A 254 -11.76 18.71 -29.06
C PRO A 254 -11.50 19.21 -30.49
N GLY A 255 -12.54 19.21 -31.34
CA GLY A 255 -12.44 19.61 -32.75
C GLY A 255 -11.68 18.63 -33.67
N GLY A 256 -11.26 17.46 -33.18
CA GLY A 256 -10.48 16.46 -33.92
C GLY A 256 -11.19 15.12 -34.14
N ARG A 257 -10.51 14.20 -34.82
CA ARG A 257 -10.95 12.81 -35.05
C ARG A 257 -9.99 11.85 -34.34
N THR A 258 -10.49 10.72 -33.87
CA THR A 258 -9.63 9.61 -33.44
C THR A 258 -9.04 8.91 -34.66
N LYS A 259 -7.84 8.35 -34.52
CA LYS A 259 -7.19 7.54 -35.54
C LYS A 259 -7.05 6.11 -35.04
N GLY A 260 -7.36 5.14 -35.88
CA GLY A 260 -7.20 3.73 -35.56
C GLY A 260 -6.63 2.98 -36.74
N THR A 261 -5.60 2.18 -36.49
CA THR A 261 -5.03 1.26 -37.46
C THR A 261 -5.36 -0.16 -37.00
N LEU A 262 -6.17 -0.86 -37.81
CA LEU A 262 -6.51 -2.26 -37.59
C LEU A 262 -5.76 -3.09 -38.63
N SER A 263 -4.95 -4.01 -38.16
CA SER A 263 -4.25 -4.96 -39.04
C SER A 263 -5.08 -6.24 -39.12
N PRO A 264 -5.56 -6.65 -40.32
CA PRO A 264 -6.20 -7.94 -40.48
C PRO A 264 -5.27 -9.06 -40.01
N GLY A 265 -5.78 -9.99 -39.20
CA GLY A 265 -5.04 -11.21 -38.89
C GLY A 265 -4.80 -11.97 -40.20
N ALA A 266 -3.57 -12.43 -40.44
CA ALA A 266 -3.28 -13.28 -41.58
C ALA A 266 -4.27 -14.45 -41.56
N THR A 267 -5.08 -14.57 -42.61
CA THR A 267 -5.93 -15.74 -42.82
C THR A 267 -5.03 -16.97 -42.71
N ARG A 268 -5.28 -17.83 -41.71
CA ARG A 268 -4.70 -19.18 -41.72
C ARG A 268 -5.17 -19.81 -43.03
N ASN A 269 -4.24 -19.93 -43.97
CA ASN A 269 -4.45 -20.66 -45.19
C ASN A 269 -4.61 -22.14 -44.77
N THR A 270 -5.85 -22.59 -44.59
CA THR A 270 -6.15 -24.03 -44.48
C THR A 270 -5.98 -24.60 -45.87
N GLY A 271 -4.73 -24.91 -46.20
CA GLY A 271 -4.35 -25.66 -47.38
C GLY A 271 -5.10 -27.00 -47.39
N LYS A 272 -5.72 -27.23 -48.53
CA LYS A 272 -6.58 -28.34 -48.93
C LYS A 272 -5.85 -29.68 -48.91
#